data_AF-A0A497N9H1-F1
#
_entry.id   AF-A0A497N9H1-F1
#
_cell.length_a   1.000
_cell.length_b   1.000
_cell.length_c   1.000
_cell.angle_alpha   90.00
_cell.angle_beta   90.00
_cell.angle_gamma   90.00
#
_symmetry.space_group_name_H-M   'P 1'
#
loop_
_entity.id
_entity.type
_entity.pdbx_description
1 polymer ?
#
loop_
_entity_poly.entity_id
_entity_poly.type
_entity_poly.pdbx_seq_one_letter_code
_entity_poly.pdbx_strand_id
1 'polypeptide(L)'
;AAAAVAVDRARGLNLPKLELIRFAAQGEVAAAGFPHADNVSPAILGFFTVISSYRPLKVISLPPPKNVGFVIATPEVSFDTRLARSILPKTVELHRVVYNTGRVATFIAGLTTNNLRLMGMGMSDSIVEPARERLIPGLSDVREAAVEAGAQGVAISGAGPSVIALVDLTEGNAERVAVAMNEAFSRSGVKSQTICTKPGPGARIVRVWRV
;
A
#
# COMPACT_ATOMS: atom_id res chain seq x y z
N ALA A 1 -13.19 5.70 -5.18
CA ALA A 1 -12.40 6.45 -6.19
C ALA A 1 -13.03 6.40 -7.60
N ALA A 2 -13.13 5.22 -8.24
CA ALA A 2 -13.66 5.09 -9.60
C ALA A 2 -15.03 5.76 -9.81
N ALA A 3 -15.98 5.51 -8.90
CA ALA A 3 -17.30 6.13 -8.95
C ALA A 3 -17.26 7.67 -8.91
N ALA A 4 -16.44 8.26 -8.03
CA ALA A 4 -16.31 9.71 -7.92
C ALA A 4 -15.79 10.34 -9.22
N VAL A 5 -14.74 9.74 -9.82
CA VAL A 5 -14.18 10.20 -11.10
C VAL A 5 -15.17 10.01 -12.25
N ALA A 6 -15.91 8.90 -12.28
CA ALA A 6 -16.92 8.64 -13.30
C ALA A 6 -18.08 9.64 -13.24
N VAL A 7 -18.61 9.92 -12.04
CA VAL A 7 -19.73 10.86 -11.84
C VAL A 7 -19.31 12.29 -12.17
N ASP A 8 -18.13 12.72 -11.72
CA ASP A 8 -17.57 14.03 -12.06
C ASP A 8 -17.49 14.23 -13.58
N ARG A 9 -16.98 13.22 -14.29
CA ARG A 9 -16.91 13.25 -15.75
C ARG A 9 -18.28 13.23 -16.42
N ALA A 10 -19.19 12.36 -15.96
CA ALA A 10 -20.51 12.17 -16.56
C ALA A 10 -21.41 13.41 -16.39
N ARG A 11 -21.22 14.15 -15.30
CA ARG A 11 -22.01 15.35 -14.97
C ARG A 11 -21.29 16.66 -15.31
N GLY A 12 -20.05 16.60 -15.78
CA GLY A 12 -19.28 17.77 -16.19
C GLY A 12 -18.98 18.73 -15.03
N LEU A 13 -18.78 18.20 -13.82
CA LEU A 13 -18.66 19.01 -12.59
C LEU A 13 -17.29 19.69 -12.48
N ASN A 14 -16.26 19.14 -13.14
CA ASN A 14 -14.87 19.65 -13.12
C ASN A 14 -14.33 19.87 -11.71
N LEU A 15 -14.61 18.93 -10.80
CA LEU A 15 -14.22 19.05 -9.41
C LEU A 15 -12.70 19.00 -9.26
N PRO A 16 -12.13 19.83 -8.36
CA PRO A 16 -10.73 19.68 -7.95
C PRO A 16 -10.47 18.27 -7.43
N LYS A 17 -9.28 17.71 -7.71
CA LYS A 17 -8.94 16.34 -7.26
C LYS A 17 -9.09 16.16 -5.75
N LEU A 18 -8.82 17.20 -4.95
CA LEU A 18 -8.99 17.14 -3.50
C LEU A 18 -10.46 16.94 -3.10
N GLU A 19 -11.41 17.57 -3.80
CA GLU A 19 -12.84 17.36 -3.57
C GLU A 19 -13.27 15.95 -3.99
N LEU A 20 -12.73 15.43 -5.10
CA LEU A 20 -12.95 14.03 -5.49
C LEU A 20 -12.48 13.05 -4.41
N ILE A 21 -11.33 13.32 -3.78
CA ILE A 21 -10.82 12.52 -2.66
C ILE A 21 -11.76 12.62 -1.46
N ARG A 22 -12.22 13.83 -1.11
CA ARG A 22 -13.18 14.03 -0.01
C ARG A 22 -14.46 13.24 -0.22
N PHE A 23 -15.05 13.30 -1.41
CA PHE A 23 -16.26 12.54 -1.73
C PHE A 23 -16.00 11.04 -1.76
N ALA A 24 -14.88 10.60 -2.34
CA ALA A 24 -14.52 9.18 -2.36
C ALA A 24 -14.29 8.62 -0.94
N ALA A 25 -13.67 9.40 -0.04
CA ALA A 25 -13.44 9.00 1.35
C ALA A 25 -14.74 8.83 2.15
N GLN A 26 -15.85 9.50 1.77
CA GLN A 26 -17.15 9.25 2.40
C GLN A 26 -17.65 7.83 2.17
N GLY A 27 -17.31 7.22 1.01
CA GLY A 27 -17.61 5.82 0.74
C GLY A 27 -16.91 4.87 1.73
N GLU A 28 -15.71 5.23 2.20
CA GLU A 28 -14.98 4.45 3.21
C GLU A 28 -15.68 4.49 4.57
N VAL A 29 -16.48 5.50 4.88
CA VAL A 29 -17.26 5.54 6.14
C VAL A 29 -18.26 4.37 6.17
N ALA A 30 -18.95 4.11 5.06
CA ALA A 30 -19.91 3.02 4.97
C ALA A 30 -19.25 1.64 5.12
N ALA A 31 -18.02 1.47 4.60
CA ALA A 31 -17.30 0.20 4.64
C ALA A 31 -16.48 -0.01 5.93
N ALA A 32 -15.94 1.06 6.50
CA ALA A 32 -14.88 1.02 7.50
C ALA A 32 -15.14 1.87 8.75
N GLY A 33 -16.22 2.64 8.79
CA GLY A 33 -16.58 3.51 9.92
C GLY A 33 -15.76 4.81 10.03
N PHE A 34 -14.76 5.00 9.18
CA PHE A 34 -13.93 6.22 9.15
C PHE A 34 -13.49 6.56 7.72
N PRO A 35 -13.49 7.86 7.33
CA PRO A 35 -13.17 8.29 5.97
C PRO A 35 -11.65 8.28 5.75
N HIS A 36 -11.05 7.09 5.69
CA HIS A 36 -9.62 6.94 5.43
C HIS A 36 -9.30 7.47 4.03
N ALA A 37 -8.34 8.39 3.95
CA ALA A 37 -7.97 9.01 2.68
C ALA A 37 -6.80 8.28 2.01
N ASP A 38 -6.16 7.32 2.69
CA ASP A 38 -4.88 6.70 2.32
C ASP A 38 -4.99 5.74 1.13
N ASN A 39 -6.13 5.07 0.96
CA ASN A 39 -6.42 4.26 -0.23
C ASN A 39 -7.02 5.10 -1.37
N VAL A 40 -7.93 6.02 -1.05
CA VAL A 40 -8.64 6.81 -2.07
C VAL A 40 -7.75 7.88 -2.71
N SER A 41 -6.78 8.43 -1.97
CA SER A 41 -5.85 9.43 -2.48
C SER A 41 -4.98 8.90 -3.62
N PRO A 42 -4.20 7.80 -3.46
CA PRO A 42 -3.40 7.25 -4.57
C PRO A 42 -4.30 6.63 -5.65
N ALA A 43 -5.50 6.16 -5.31
CA ALA A 43 -6.46 5.69 -6.32
C ALA A 43 -6.98 6.82 -7.22
N ILE A 44 -6.93 8.09 -6.80
CA ILE A 44 -7.36 9.25 -7.61
C ILE A 44 -6.16 9.99 -8.19
N LEU A 45 -5.11 10.23 -7.39
CA LEU A 45 -3.94 11.01 -7.79
C LEU A 45 -2.91 10.17 -8.55
N GLY A 46 -2.90 8.86 -8.32
CA GLY A 46 -1.83 7.96 -8.75
C GLY A 46 -0.63 7.97 -7.81
N PHE A 47 0.31 7.10 -8.11
CA PHE A 47 1.64 7.06 -7.50
C PHE A 47 1.62 6.99 -5.97
N PHE A 48 2.53 7.73 -5.31
CA PHE A 48 2.64 7.81 -3.87
C PHE A 48 1.94 9.06 -3.36
N THR A 49 1.20 8.93 -2.27
CA THR A 49 0.55 10.07 -1.62
C THR A 49 0.82 10.08 -0.13
N VAL A 50 1.02 11.28 0.42
CA VAL A 50 1.15 11.52 1.87
C VAL A 50 -0.02 12.37 2.33
N ILE A 51 -0.74 11.90 3.34
CA ILE A 51 -1.79 12.67 4.01
C ILE A 51 -1.16 13.40 5.17
N SER A 52 -0.94 14.70 5.02
CA SER A 52 -0.32 15.52 6.07
C SER A 52 -1.35 16.09 7.05
N SER A 53 -2.63 16.11 6.68
CA SER A 53 -3.72 16.44 7.59
C SER A 53 -5.05 15.88 7.09
N TYR A 54 -5.92 15.49 8.01
CA TYR A 54 -7.32 15.16 7.71
C TYR A 54 -8.27 16.35 7.91
N ARG A 55 -7.86 17.37 8.69
CA ARG A 55 -8.70 18.54 9.03
C ARG A 55 -7.84 19.83 9.07
N PRO A 56 -7.88 20.67 8.02
CA PRO A 56 -8.46 20.39 6.70
C PRO A 56 -7.69 19.27 5.98
N LEU A 57 -8.34 18.55 5.06
CA LEU A 57 -7.68 17.49 4.29
C LEU A 57 -6.53 18.08 3.45
N LYS A 58 -5.32 17.56 3.64
CA LYS A 58 -4.13 17.91 2.85
C LYS A 58 -3.46 16.64 2.36
N VAL A 59 -3.29 16.56 1.05
CA VAL A 59 -2.68 15.42 0.37
C VAL A 59 -1.54 15.91 -0.51
N ILE A 60 -0.37 15.31 -0.35
CA ILE A 60 0.82 15.57 -1.16
C ILE A 60 1.00 14.38 -2.09
N SER A 61 1.13 14.62 -3.40
CA SER A 61 1.46 13.58 -4.39
C SER A 61 2.96 13.61 -4.68
N LEU A 62 3.59 12.44 -4.73
CA LEU A 62 5.01 12.30 -5.01
C LEU A 62 5.19 11.39 -6.24
N PRO A 63 6.06 11.77 -7.20
CA PRO A 63 6.34 10.94 -8.35
C PRO A 63 7.09 9.66 -7.93
N PRO A 64 6.91 8.55 -8.67
CA PRO A 64 7.63 7.32 -8.39
C PRO A 64 9.06 7.38 -8.98
N PRO A 65 10.05 6.70 -8.36
CA PRO A 65 11.33 6.42 -9.01
C PRO A 65 11.10 5.60 -10.28
N LYS A 66 11.89 5.84 -11.33
CA LYS A 66 11.65 5.24 -12.66
C LYS A 66 11.73 3.71 -12.66
N ASN A 67 12.59 3.16 -11.83
CA ASN A 67 12.87 1.73 -11.70
C ASN A 67 12.06 1.04 -10.59
N VAL A 68 11.14 1.75 -9.92
CA VAL A 68 10.35 1.17 -8.84
C VAL A 68 9.36 0.13 -9.39
N GLY A 69 9.37 -1.06 -8.80
CA GLY A 69 8.38 -2.09 -9.02
C GLY A 69 7.87 -2.65 -7.70
N PHE A 70 6.77 -3.37 -7.79
CA PHE A 70 6.18 -4.08 -6.64
C PHE A 70 5.80 -5.49 -7.03
N VAL A 71 6.00 -6.42 -6.11
CA VAL A 71 5.42 -7.76 -6.16
C VAL A 71 4.40 -7.83 -5.04
N ILE A 72 3.16 -8.18 -5.37
CA ILE A 72 2.08 -8.34 -4.39
C ILE A 72 1.73 -9.81 -4.34
N ALA A 73 1.88 -10.43 -3.17
CA ALA A 73 1.41 -11.78 -2.90
C ALA A 73 0.14 -11.72 -2.06
N THR A 74 -0.94 -12.32 -2.56
CA THR A 74 -2.24 -12.35 -1.88
C THR A 74 -2.55 -13.79 -1.48
N PRO A 75 -2.45 -14.13 -0.20
CA PRO A 75 -2.80 -15.46 0.28
C PRO A 75 -4.33 -15.67 0.29
N GLU A 76 -4.75 -16.90 -0.01
CA GLU A 76 -6.14 -17.35 0.05
C GLU A 76 -6.52 -17.71 1.49
N VAL A 77 -6.68 -16.69 2.33
CA VAL A 77 -7.09 -16.86 3.74
C VAL A 77 -8.34 -16.03 4.04
N SER A 78 -9.19 -16.53 4.93
CA SER A 78 -10.31 -15.75 5.45
C SER A 78 -9.77 -14.67 6.39
N PHE A 79 -9.98 -13.41 6.03
CA PHE A 79 -9.43 -12.27 6.76
C PHE A 79 -10.53 -11.30 7.18
N ASP A 80 -10.74 -11.16 8.48
CA ASP A 80 -11.65 -10.14 9.03
C ASP A 80 -10.91 -8.82 9.24
N THR A 81 -11.20 -7.85 8.38
CA THR A 81 -10.65 -6.50 8.48
C THR A 81 -11.06 -5.77 9.75
N ARG A 82 -12.19 -6.12 10.39
CA ARG A 82 -12.55 -5.58 11.71
C ARG A 82 -11.63 -6.12 12.80
N LEU A 83 -11.34 -7.41 12.78
CA LEU A 83 -10.38 -8.04 13.71
C LEU A 83 -8.99 -7.44 13.56
N ALA A 84 -8.53 -7.24 12.32
CA ALA A 84 -7.22 -6.63 12.02
C ALA A 84 -7.09 -5.17 12.49
N ARG A 85 -8.22 -4.50 12.73
CA ARG A 85 -8.26 -3.15 13.35
C ARG A 85 -8.36 -3.22 14.86
N SER A 86 -9.15 -4.15 15.41
CA SER A 86 -9.33 -4.27 16.86
C SER A 86 -8.08 -4.76 17.59
N ILE A 87 -7.17 -5.44 16.90
CA ILE A 87 -5.91 -5.95 17.48
C ILE A 87 -4.84 -4.86 17.66
N LEU A 88 -5.03 -3.66 17.10
CA LEU A 88 -4.05 -2.60 17.20
C LEU A 88 -3.95 -2.05 18.63
N PRO A 89 -2.74 -1.76 19.12
CA PRO A 89 -2.56 -1.22 20.46
C PRO A 89 -3.22 0.16 20.59
N LYS A 90 -3.88 0.41 21.72
CA LYS A 90 -4.48 1.72 22.03
C LYS A 90 -3.44 2.76 22.48
N THR A 91 -2.31 2.29 22.98
CA THR A 91 -1.19 3.11 23.46
C THR A 91 0.10 2.57 22.87
N VAL A 92 1.04 3.47 22.57
CA VAL A 92 2.32 3.12 21.96
C VAL A 92 3.45 3.73 22.77
N GLU A 93 4.48 2.92 23.02
CA GLU A 93 5.70 3.39 23.67
C GLU A 93 6.38 4.46 22.82
N LEU A 94 6.86 5.54 23.44
CA LEU A 94 7.46 6.67 22.72
C LEU A 94 8.62 6.24 21.82
N HIS A 95 9.44 5.28 22.25
CA HIS A 95 10.56 4.79 21.44
C HIS A 95 10.11 4.12 20.12
N ARG A 96 8.94 3.47 20.09
CA ARG A 96 8.36 2.90 18.86
C ARG A 96 7.86 4.00 17.92
N VAL A 97 7.28 5.05 18.48
CA VAL A 97 6.86 6.24 17.70
C VAL A 97 8.08 6.91 17.05
N VAL A 98 9.15 7.10 17.81
CA VAL A 98 10.42 7.64 17.29
C VAL A 98 10.97 6.75 16.17
N TYR A 99 11.00 5.42 16.38
CA TYR A 99 11.45 4.46 15.38
C TYR A 99 10.63 4.58 14.07
N ASN A 100 9.30 4.47 14.17
CA ASN A 100 8.41 4.54 13.00
C ASN A 100 8.51 5.89 12.27
N THR A 101 8.63 6.99 13.01
CA THR A 101 8.82 8.33 12.40
C THR A 101 10.12 8.39 11.60
N GLY A 102 11.20 7.81 12.12
CA GLY A 102 12.45 7.64 11.39
C GLY A 102 12.32 6.75 10.15
N ARG A 103 11.54 5.66 10.22
CA ARG A 103 11.28 4.78 9.07
C ARG A 103 10.49 5.49 7.97
N VAL A 104 9.45 6.24 8.33
CA VAL A 104 8.69 7.09 7.38
C VAL A 104 9.61 8.13 6.73
N ALA A 105 10.41 8.85 7.51
CA ALA A 105 11.36 9.82 6.97
C ALA A 105 12.38 9.16 6.02
N THR A 106 12.85 7.96 6.35
CA THR A 106 13.76 7.16 5.49
C THR A 106 13.08 6.77 4.17
N PHE A 107 11.82 6.32 4.23
CA PHE A 107 11.05 5.96 3.03
C PHE A 107 10.87 7.17 2.11
N ILE A 108 10.47 8.32 2.67
CA ILE A 108 10.28 9.56 1.91
C ILE A 108 11.60 10.06 1.34
N ALA A 109 12.70 10.02 2.10
CA ALA A 109 14.02 10.38 1.60
C ALA A 109 14.42 9.49 0.41
N GLY A 110 14.27 8.17 0.52
CA GLY A 110 14.52 7.22 -0.57
C GLY A 110 13.66 7.52 -1.80
N LEU A 111 12.38 7.79 -1.60
CA LEU A 111 11.45 8.15 -2.67
C LEU A 111 11.89 9.42 -3.41
N THR A 112 12.23 10.49 -2.68
CA THR A 112 12.62 11.79 -3.27
C THR A 112 14.02 11.78 -3.89
N THR A 113 14.87 10.84 -3.49
CA THR A 113 16.25 10.68 -4.00
C THR A 113 16.40 9.54 -5.00
N ASN A 114 15.30 8.88 -5.39
CA ASN A 114 15.28 7.70 -6.25
C ASN A 114 16.17 6.55 -5.74
N ASN A 115 16.27 6.38 -4.42
CA ASN A 115 17.05 5.33 -3.78
C ASN A 115 16.12 4.24 -3.21
N LEU A 116 15.95 3.16 -3.98
CA LEU A 116 15.04 2.06 -3.63
C LEU A 116 15.50 1.28 -2.39
N ARG A 117 16.80 1.20 -2.13
CA ARG A 117 17.34 0.59 -0.91
C ARG A 117 16.91 1.38 0.33
N LEU A 118 16.97 2.71 0.28
CA LEU A 118 16.46 3.57 1.36
C LEU A 118 14.94 3.43 1.52
N MET A 119 14.19 3.36 0.41
CA MET A 119 12.75 3.08 0.48
C MET A 119 12.49 1.75 1.20
N GLY A 120 13.20 0.71 0.82
CA GLY A 120 13.10 -0.62 1.44
C GLY A 120 13.43 -0.61 2.94
N MET A 121 14.51 0.08 3.35
CA MET A 121 14.85 0.28 4.76
C MET A 121 13.77 1.03 5.56
N GLY A 122 12.99 1.87 4.89
CA GLY A 122 11.84 2.57 5.45
C GLY A 122 10.56 1.73 5.56
N MET A 123 10.48 0.60 4.85
CA MET A 123 9.38 -0.38 4.95
C MET A 123 9.56 -1.28 6.18
N SER A 124 9.62 -0.67 7.36
CA SER A 124 9.68 -1.38 8.63
C SER A 124 8.78 -0.67 9.63
N ASP A 125 7.98 -1.45 10.34
CA ASP A 125 6.99 -0.95 11.28
C ASP A 125 7.07 -1.72 12.60
N SER A 126 7.27 -0.98 13.69
CA SER A 126 7.34 -1.55 15.05
C SER A 126 6.01 -1.54 15.79
N ILE A 127 4.93 -1.05 15.19
CA ILE A 127 3.64 -0.80 15.86
C ILE A 127 2.53 -1.65 15.28
N VAL A 128 2.22 -1.50 13.99
CA VAL A 128 1.02 -2.10 13.37
C VAL A 128 1.32 -3.50 12.84
N GLU A 129 2.43 -3.68 12.13
CA GLU A 129 2.80 -4.99 11.58
C GLU A 129 2.96 -6.09 12.65
N PRO A 130 3.65 -5.88 13.78
CA PRO A 130 3.78 -6.94 14.80
C PRO A 130 2.43 -7.36 15.40
N ALA A 131 1.46 -6.43 15.47
CA ALA A 131 0.11 -6.74 15.94
C ALA A 131 -0.68 -7.58 14.93
N ARG A 132 -0.38 -7.43 13.62
CA ARG A 132 -1.09 -8.10 12.52
C ARG A 132 -0.42 -9.35 12.01
N GLU A 133 0.86 -9.54 12.27
CA GLU A 133 1.66 -10.67 11.80
C GLU A 133 0.99 -12.02 12.12
N ARG A 134 0.43 -12.16 13.32
CA ARG A 134 -0.28 -13.37 13.76
C ARG A 134 -1.53 -13.73 12.94
N LEU A 135 -2.06 -12.79 12.15
CA LEU A 135 -3.23 -12.99 11.31
C LEU A 135 -2.88 -13.48 9.90
N ILE A 136 -1.58 -13.50 9.54
CA ILE A 136 -1.11 -13.88 8.21
C ILE A 136 -0.15 -15.07 8.36
N PRO A 137 -0.65 -16.32 8.19
CA PRO A 137 0.20 -17.50 8.30
C PRO A 137 1.34 -17.46 7.28
N GLY A 138 2.56 -17.76 7.74
CA GLY A 138 3.76 -17.77 6.89
C GLY A 138 4.36 -16.39 6.58
N LEU A 139 3.87 -15.30 7.20
CA LEU A 139 4.36 -13.95 6.88
C LEU A 139 5.88 -13.78 7.06
N SER A 140 6.45 -14.33 8.13
CA SER A 140 7.89 -14.26 8.40
C SER A 140 8.69 -14.93 7.27
N ASP A 141 8.33 -16.16 6.91
CA ASP A 141 8.97 -16.93 5.85
C ASP A 141 8.86 -16.23 4.49
N VAL A 142 7.71 -15.61 4.21
CA VAL A 142 7.47 -14.84 2.97
C VAL A 142 8.36 -13.59 2.92
N ARG A 143 8.54 -12.89 4.05
CA ARG A 143 9.44 -11.73 4.13
C ARG A 143 10.88 -12.14 3.87
N GLU A 144 11.35 -13.18 4.55
CA GLU A 144 12.72 -13.69 4.42
C GLU A 144 12.98 -14.13 2.98
N ALA A 145 12.11 -14.98 2.42
CA ALA A 145 12.25 -15.48 1.05
C ALA A 145 12.23 -14.34 0.01
N ALA A 146 11.40 -13.32 0.19
CA ALA A 146 11.36 -12.17 -0.71
C ALA A 146 12.67 -11.37 -0.66
N VAL A 147 13.22 -11.11 0.53
CA VAL A 147 14.48 -10.38 0.71
C VAL A 147 15.66 -11.19 0.14
N GLU A 148 15.73 -12.48 0.40
CA GLU A 148 16.74 -13.39 -0.18
C GLU A 148 16.66 -13.42 -1.72
N ALA A 149 15.45 -13.32 -2.27
CA ALA A 149 15.22 -13.22 -3.71
C ALA A 149 15.53 -11.84 -4.31
N GLY A 150 15.91 -10.84 -3.49
CA GLY A 150 16.34 -9.51 -3.93
C GLY A 150 15.31 -8.40 -3.73
N ALA A 151 14.25 -8.60 -2.94
CA ALA A 151 13.37 -7.50 -2.54
C ALA A 151 14.14 -6.48 -1.69
N GLN A 152 13.91 -5.20 -1.95
CA GLN A 152 14.53 -4.10 -1.19
C GLN A 152 13.87 -3.90 0.18
N GLY A 153 12.58 -4.24 0.28
CA GLY A 153 11.80 -4.18 1.51
C GLY A 153 10.45 -4.88 1.33
N VAL A 154 9.86 -5.32 2.43
CA VAL A 154 8.60 -6.10 2.43
C VAL A 154 7.71 -5.60 3.55
N ALA A 155 6.43 -5.41 3.27
CA ALA A 155 5.44 -4.98 4.24
C ALA A 155 4.08 -5.66 4.00
N ILE A 156 3.21 -5.60 5.00
CA ILE A 156 1.78 -5.92 4.84
C ILE A 156 1.14 -4.83 3.98
N SER A 157 0.38 -5.23 2.97
CA SER A 157 -0.39 -4.30 2.14
C SER A 157 -1.68 -3.90 2.85
N GLY A 158 -1.76 -2.64 3.29
CA GLY A 158 -2.94 -2.11 3.99
C GLY A 158 -3.22 -2.84 5.30
N ALA A 159 -4.42 -3.43 5.42
CA ALA A 159 -4.78 -4.24 6.58
C ALA A 159 -4.25 -5.69 6.51
N GLY A 160 -3.79 -6.14 5.35
CA GLY A 160 -3.58 -7.55 5.05
C GLY A 160 -4.83 -8.22 4.43
N PRO A 161 -4.73 -9.51 4.05
CA PRO A 161 -3.58 -10.39 4.28
C PRO A 161 -2.51 -10.33 3.19
N SER A 162 -2.71 -9.52 2.14
CA SER A 162 -1.71 -9.36 1.08
C SER A 162 -0.40 -8.77 1.60
N VAL A 163 0.71 -9.23 1.03
CA VAL A 163 2.07 -8.81 1.32
C VAL A 163 2.63 -8.12 0.08
N ILE A 164 3.29 -6.98 0.26
CA ILE A 164 3.90 -6.19 -0.81
C ILE A 164 5.41 -6.15 -0.63
N ALA A 165 6.15 -6.51 -1.68
CA ALA A 165 7.59 -6.41 -1.77
C ALA A 165 7.99 -5.31 -2.76
N LEU A 166 8.90 -4.43 -2.34
CA LEU A 166 9.52 -3.42 -3.19
C LEU A 166 10.67 -4.05 -3.96
N VAL A 167 10.71 -3.83 -5.27
CA VAL A 167 11.74 -4.38 -6.16
C VAL A 167 12.34 -3.30 -7.06
N ASP A 168 13.61 -3.50 -7.44
CA ASP A 168 14.29 -2.72 -8.46
C ASP A 168 14.15 -3.41 -9.82
N LEU A 169 13.36 -2.81 -10.71
CA LEU A 169 13.09 -3.38 -12.03
C LEU A 169 14.33 -3.47 -12.92
N THR A 170 15.40 -2.72 -12.63
CA THR A 170 16.66 -2.82 -13.38
C THR A 170 17.43 -4.11 -13.05
N GLU A 171 17.17 -4.73 -11.90
CA GLU A 171 17.79 -5.98 -11.49
C GLU A 171 17.08 -7.23 -12.04
N GLY A 172 15.92 -7.07 -12.69
CA GLY A 172 15.13 -8.20 -13.22
C GLY A 172 14.63 -9.18 -12.15
N ASN A 173 14.58 -8.75 -10.89
CA ASN A 173 14.32 -9.61 -9.72
C ASN A 173 12.82 -9.85 -9.42
N ALA A 174 11.90 -9.12 -10.07
CA ALA A 174 10.47 -9.14 -9.74
C ALA A 174 9.85 -10.55 -9.81
N GLU A 175 10.07 -11.29 -10.91
CA GLU A 175 9.53 -12.66 -11.07
C GLU A 175 10.14 -13.63 -10.05
N ARG A 176 11.45 -13.52 -9.77
CA ARG A 176 12.12 -14.36 -8.77
C ARG A 176 11.54 -14.12 -7.38
N VAL A 177 11.30 -12.85 -7.02
CA VAL A 177 10.64 -12.48 -5.76
C VAL A 177 9.21 -13.02 -5.72
N ALA A 178 8.46 -12.94 -6.82
CA ALA A 178 7.10 -13.47 -6.91
C ALA A 178 7.05 -14.98 -6.68
N VAL A 179 7.96 -15.74 -7.30
CA VAL A 179 8.07 -17.19 -7.08
C VAL A 179 8.42 -17.48 -5.62
N ALA A 180 9.44 -16.81 -5.07
CA ALA A 180 9.88 -17.03 -3.69
C ALA A 180 8.77 -16.77 -2.65
N MET A 181 8.01 -15.68 -2.82
CA MET A 181 6.87 -15.36 -1.96
C MET A 181 5.77 -16.43 -2.05
N ASN A 182 5.44 -16.88 -3.27
CA ASN A 182 4.40 -17.89 -3.46
C ASN A 182 4.79 -19.26 -2.89
N GLU A 183 6.05 -19.67 -3.06
CA GLU A 183 6.59 -20.89 -2.47
C GLU A 183 6.62 -20.83 -0.95
N ALA A 184 6.99 -19.69 -0.37
CA ALA A 184 6.99 -19.50 1.08
C ALA A 184 5.59 -19.64 1.69
N PHE A 185 4.56 -19.03 1.07
CA PHE A 185 3.17 -19.27 1.48
C PHE A 185 2.78 -20.75 1.33
N SER A 186 3.17 -21.39 0.22
CA SER A 186 2.86 -22.80 -0.03
C SER A 186 3.49 -23.74 1.01
N ARG A 187 4.72 -23.47 1.47
CA ARG A 187 5.38 -24.21 2.57
C ARG A 187 4.62 -24.08 3.89
N SER A 188 3.94 -22.95 4.11
CA SER A 188 3.04 -22.72 5.24
C SER A 188 1.63 -23.29 5.04
N GLY A 189 1.39 -24.06 3.96
CA GLY A 189 0.08 -24.65 3.65
C GLY A 189 -0.95 -23.64 3.13
N VAL A 190 -0.51 -22.46 2.70
CA VAL A 190 -1.38 -21.37 2.21
C VAL A 190 -1.19 -21.20 0.71
N LYS A 191 -2.28 -21.27 -0.05
CA LYS A 191 -2.24 -20.89 -1.48
C LYS A 191 -2.15 -19.37 -1.60
N SER A 192 -1.45 -18.88 -2.60
CA SER A 192 -1.40 -17.44 -2.86
C SER A 192 -1.37 -17.14 -4.36
N GLN A 193 -1.74 -15.92 -4.72
CA GLN A 193 -1.57 -15.37 -6.06
C GLN A 193 -0.57 -14.22 -6.01
N THR A 194 0.32 -14.16 -6.99
CA THR A 194 1.33 -13.10 -7.08
C THR A 194 1.12 -12.23 -8.32
N ILE A 195 1.38 -10.93 -8.18
CA ILE A 195 1.29 -9.96 -9.27
C ILE A 195 2.53 -9.06 -9.23
N CYS A 196 3.27 -9.02 -10.33
CA CYS A 196 4.31 -8.03 -10.59
C CYS A 196 3.69 -6.76 -11.19
N THR A 197 3.95 -5.60 -10.60
CA THR A 197 3.31 -4.34 -11.01
C THR A 197 4.20 -3.12 -10.77
N LYS A 198 3.71 -1.95 -11.17
CA LYS A 198 4.33 -0.63 -10.99
C LYS A 198 3.31 0.36 -10.42
N PRO A 199 3.74 1.48 -9.82
CA PRO A 199 2.83 2.55 -9.43
C PRO A 199 1.91 2.98 -10.56
N GLY A 200 0.61 2.89 -10.34
CA GLY A 200 -0.42 3.25 -11.32
C GLY A 200 -0.64 4.78 -11.40
N PRO A 201 -1.18 5.28 -12.52
CA PRO A 201 -1.43 6.72 -12.72
C PRO A 201 -2.69 7.24 -12.02
N GLY A 202 -3.34 6.42 -11.18
CA GLY A 202 -4.63 6.71 -10.58
C GLY A 202 -5.81 6.46 -11.54
N ALA A 203 -7.02 6.74 -11.06
CA ALA A 203 -8.25 6.56 -11.80
C ALA A 203 -8.30 7.48 -13.03
N ARG A 204 -8.67 6.90 -14.18
CA ARG A 204 -8.79 7.59 -15.46
C ARG A 204 -10.00 7.09 -16.23
N ILE A 205 -10.54 7.94 -17.08
CA ILE A 205 -11.63 7.57 -17.99
C ILE A 205 -11.05 6.73 -19.13
N VAL A 206 -11.54 5.51 -19.28
CA VAL A 206 -11.08 4.58 -20.33
C VAL A 206 -11.91 4.73 -21.61
N ARG A 207 -13.22 4.97 -21.47
CA ARG A 207 -14.13 5.18 -22.60
C ARG A 207 -15.30 6.06 -22.15
N VAL A 208 -15.79 6.91 -23.05
CA VAL A 208 -17.05 7.65 -22.88
C VAL A 208 -18.01 7.18 -23.96
N TRP A 209 -19.18 6.68 -23.55
CA TRP A 209 -20.27 6.40 -24.47
C TRP A 209 -21.10 7.66 -24.60
N ARG A 210 -21.29 8.16 -25.82
CA ARG A 210 -22.28 9.20 -26.08
C ARG A 210 -23.63 8.49 -26.11
N VAL A 211 -24.51 8.87 -25.19
CA VAL A 211 -25.93 8.52 -25.23
C VAL A 211 -26.64 9.54 -26.11
#